data_AF-A0A1H8MXX9-F1
#
_entry.id   AF-A0A1H8MXX9-F1
#
_cell.length_a   1.000
_cell.length_b   1.000
_cell.length_c   1.000
_cell.angle_alpha   90.00
_cell.angle_beta   90.00
_cell.angle_gamma   90.00
#
_symmetry.space_group_name_H-M   'P 1'
#
loop_
_entity.id
_entity.type
_entity.pdbx_description
1 polymer ?
#
loop_
_entity_poly.entity_id
_entity_poly.type
_entity_poly.pdbx_seq_one_letter_code
_entity_poly.pdbx_strand_id
1 'polypeptide(L)' 'MDLTLVLLATLTGMLTGAVFNAAGVPIPAPPNFAGVMGVVGVFLGYRLVEWASAALL' A
#
# COMPACT_ATOMS: atom_id res chain seq x y z
N MET A 1 13.88 -3.49 -8.57
CA MET A 1 12.47 -3.04 -8.54
C MET A 1 12.26 -2.20 -9.79
N ASP A 2 11.29 -2.55 -10.63
CA ASP A 2 11.02 -1.79 -11.86
C ASP A 2 10.20 -0.54 -11.50
N LEU A 3 10.75 0.65 -11.78
CA LEU A 3 10.07 1.93 -11.53
C LEU A 3 8.73 2.01 -12.25
N THR A 4 8.63 1.37 -13.42
CA THR A 4 7.41 1.29 -14.21
C THR A 4 6.29 0.63 -13.41
N LEU A 5 6.58 -0.48 -12.74
CA LEU A 5 5.61 -1.20 -11.91
C LEU A 5 5.10 -0.33 -10.75
N VAL A 6 5.98 0.42 -10.08
CA VAL A 6 5.59 1.34 -9.00
C VAL A 6 4.61 2.38 -9.50
N LEU A 7 4.95 3.05 -10.62
CA LEU A 7 4.11 4.09 -11.20
C LEU A 7 2.75 3.56 -11.66
N LEU A 8 2.73 2.40 -12.33
CA LEU A 8 1.49 1.77 -12.78
C LEU A 8 0.61 1.33 -11.60
N ALA A 9 1.20 0.78 -10.53
CA ALA A 9 0.46 0.40 -9.33
C ALA A 9 -0.15 1.63 -8.63
N THR A 10 0.61 2.71 -8.48
CA THR A 10 0.11 3.97 -7.91
C THR A 10 -1.01 4.55 -8.76
N LEU A 11 -0.84 4.63 -10.08
CA LEU A 11 -1.87 5.13 -10.99
C LEU A 11 -3.15 4.28 -10.94
N THR A 12 -3.00 2.96 -10.93
CA THR A 12 -4.13 2.02 -10.82
C THR A 12 -4.90 2.23 -9.51
N GLY A 13 -4.20 2.40 -8.38
CA GLY A 13 -4.83 2.71 -7.10
C GLY A 13 -5.57 4.03 -7.11
N MET A 14 -4.97 5.09 -7.66
CA MET A 14 -5.61 6.42 -7.78
C MET A 14 -6.88 6.36 -8.63
N LEU A 15 -6.82 5.73 -9.80
CA LEU A 15 -7.96 5.61 -10.70
C LEU A 15 -9.08 4.75 -10.09
N THR A 16 -8.72 3.62 -9.47
CA THR A 16 -9.69 2.77 -8.75
C THR A 16 -10.39 3.57 -7.65
N GLY A 17 -9.66 4.31 -6.83
CA GLY A 17 -10.24 5.17 -5.80
C GLY A 17 -11.18 6.24 -6.36
N ALA A 18 -10.77 6.90 -7.45
CA ALA A 18 -11.59 7.91 -8.13
C ALA A 18 -12.90 7.33 -8.68
N VAL A 19 -12.85 6.14 -9.30
CA VAL A 19 -14.04 5.45 -9.84
C VAL A 19 -15.01 5.08 -8.72
N PHE A 20 -14.53 4.51 -7.62
CA PHE A 20 -15.41 4.11 -6.50
C PHE A 20 -16.07 5.32 -5.84
N ASN A 21 -15.31 6.41 -5.65
CA ASN A 21 -15.86 7.66 -5.15
C ASN A 21 -16.92 8.25 -6.10
N ALA A 22 -16.66 8.24 -7.41
CA ALA A 22 -17.61 8.74 -8.41
C ALA A 22 -18.88 7.88 -8.49
N ALA A 23 -18.77 6.56 -8.31
CA ALA A 23 -19.89 5.64 -8.28
C ALA A 23 -20.63 5.59 -6.93
N GLY A 24 -20.14 6.28 -5.89
CA GLY A 24 -20.75 6.31 -4.56
C GLY A 24 -20.73 4.96 -3.84
N VAL A 25 -19.83 4.06 -4.23
CA VAL A 25 -19.70 2.72 -3.63
C VAL A 25 -18.59 2.70 -2.58
N PRO A 26 -18.70 1.88 -1.52
CA PRO A 26 -17.63 1.72 -0.54
C PRO A 26 -16.33 1.30 -1.20
N ILE A 27 -15.23 1.98 -0.88
CA ILE A 27 -13.92 1.66 -1.46
C ILE A 27 -13.40 0.31 -0.92
N PRO A 28 -12.66 -0.49 -1.72
CA PRO A 28 -12.07 -1.75 -1.25
C PRO A 28 -10.83 -1.55 -0.35
N ALA A 29 -10.19 -0.39 -0.43
CA ALA A 29 -9.01 -0.02 0.34
C ALA A 29 -9.40 0.58 1.71
N PRO A 30 -8.45 0.70 2.67
CA PRO A 30 -8.74 1.34 3.95
C PRO A 30 -9.32 2.75 3.77
N PRO A 31 -10.51 3.06 4.34
CA PRO A 31 -11.23 4.29 4.05
C PRO A 31 -10.73 5.51 4.81
N ASN A 32 -9.77 5.34 5.72
CA ASN A 32 -9.24 6.42 6.55
C ASN A 32 -7.72 6.30 6.71
N PHE A 33 -7.12 7.41 7.15
CA PHE A 33 -5.68 7.50 7.32
C PHE A 33 -5.13 6.48 8.33
N ALA A 34 -5.87 6.19 9.41
CA ALA A 34 -5.46 5.20 10.40
C ALA A 34 -5.31 3.81 9.79
N GLY A 35 -6.25 3.38 8.93
CA GLY A 35 -6.17 2.11 8.22
C GLY A 35 -5.02 2.06 7.21
N VAL A 36 -4.75 3.15 6.49
CA VAL A 36 -3.58 3.27 5.60
C VAL A 36 -2.28 3.13 6.38
N MET A 37 -2.16 3.82 7.52
CA MET A 37 -1.00 3.73 8.39
C MET A 37 -0.82 2.33 8.98
N GLY A 38 -1.90 1.59 9.22
CA GLY A 38 -1.83 0.17 9.59
C GLY A 38 -1.12 -0.69 8.54
N VAL A 39 -1.48 -0.55 7.26
CA VAL A 39 -0.82 -1.27 6.15
C VAL A 39 0.66 -0.88 6.02
N VAL A 40 0.98 0.41 6.16
CA VAL A 40 2.37 0.88 6.17
C VAL A 40 3.15 0.26 7.33
N GLY A 41 2.57 0.21 8.53
CA GLY A 41 3.19 -0.41 9.71
C GLY A 41 3.47 -1.90 9.51
N VAL A 42 2.55 -2.65 8.89
CA VAL A 42 2.76 -4.06 8.55
C VAL A 42 3.95 -4.24 7.60
N PHE A 43 4.03 -3.43 6.54
CA PHE A 43 5.15 -3.49 5.59
C PHE A 43 6.50 -3.16 6.24
N LEU A 44 6.54 -2.09 7.04
CA LEU A 44 7.77 -1.71 7.75
C LEU A 44 8.19 -2.76 8.77
N GLY A 45 7.24 -3.32 9.54
CA GLY A 45 7.52 -4.41 10.48
C GLY A 45 8.11 -5.65 9.80
N TYR A 46 7.57 -6.04 8.65
CA TYR A 46 8.11 -7.12 7.82
C TYR A 46 9.57 -6.84 7.39
N ARG A 47 9.83 -5.65 6.85
CA ARG A 47 11.18 -5.24 6.41
C ARG A 47 12.19 -5.17 7.54
N LEU A 48 11.77 -4.72 8.72
CA LEU A 48 12.63 -4.68 9.90
C LEU A 48 13.08 -6.07 10.31
N VAL A 49 12.18 -7.05 10.34
CA VAL A 49 12.53 -8.44 10.65
C VAL A 49 13.43 -9.05 9.57
N GLU A 50 13.14 -8.79 8.29
CA GLU A 50 13.96 -9.24 7.16
C GLU A 50 15.40 -8.71 7.24
N TRP A 51 15.58 -7.43 7.56
CA TRP A 51 16.92 -6.85 7.71
C TRP A 51 17.63 -7.35 8.96
N ALA A 52 16.91 -7.51 10.07
CA ALA A 52 17.48 -8.04 11.30
C ALA A 52 17.94 -9.50 11.14
N SER A 53 17.16 -10.33 10.43
CA SER A 53 17.53 -11.72 10.15
C SER A 53 18.70 -11.81 9.17
N ALA A 54 18.74 -10.96 8.15
CA ALA A 54 19.87 -10.88 7.22
C ALA A 54 21.18 -10.41 7.88
N ALA A 55 21.11 -9.62 8.96
CA ALA A 55 22.28 -9.17 9.72
C ALA A 55 22.80 -10.21 10.72
N LEU A 56 22.02 -11.25 11.04
CA LEU A 56 22.36 -12.31 11.99
C LEU A 56 22.92 -13.58 11.30
N LEU A 57 23.01 -13.58 9.96
CA LEU A 57 23.59 -14.63 9.11
C LEU A 57 24.84 -14.10 8.40
#